data_AF-A0AAD1R8R7-F1
#
_entry.id   AF-A0AAD1R8R7-F1
#
_cell.length_a   1.000
_cell.length_b   1.000
_cell.length_c   1.000
_cell.angle_alpha   90.00
_cell.angle_beta   90.00
_cell.angle_gamma   90.00
#
_symmetry.space_group_name_H-M   'P 1'
#
loop_
_entity.id
_entity.type
_entity.pdbx_description
1 polymer ?
#
loop_
_entity_poly.entity_id
_entity_poly.type
_entity_poly.pdbx_seq_one_letter_code
_entity_poly.pdbx_strand_id
1 'polypeptide(L)'
;MAAEAAQPIKNIKEIVSLYRDLSHYPTLYSATVGPDVTTQYGGKYCNIYTEWTQRDLDRNEQVKFCRQYIVFHDNNTIVYSGACGNSCEIKGELLSKESLSGSLKAVLRDTTNAKGESTQFLEVWDKNCKIKSINLTSLDKHGKVYEDDQFGCLSWSHSESHLLYIAEKKRPKTESFFQIDSKNLGSGVSDGKEDAIPKPIKGDQFVFHEDWGEGLVNKSVPVLCVMDIESGNISVLDGIPEYVSPGQAFWSPDDTGVVFVGWWHSPYRLGLKYCPNRRSALFFVDLTGGKCETLSTDFLFFHPD
;
A
#
# COMPACT_ATOMS: atom_id res chain seq x y z
N MET A 1 21.25 20.67 -39.25
CA MET A 1 21.34 20.41 -37.81
C MET A 1 21.95 19.03 -37.65
N ALA A 2 23.23 18.95 -37.29
CA ALA A 2 23.87 17.68 -37.01
C ALA A 2 23.28 17.13 -35.72
N ALA A 3 22.70 15.92 -35.76
CA ALA A 3 22.33 15.20 -34.56
C ALA A 3 23.62 14.90 -33.79
N GLU A 4 23.76 15.51 -32.63
CA GLU A 4 24.85 15.23 -31.71
C GLU A 4 24.79 13.74 -31.34
N ALA A 5 25.83 12.99 -31.68
CA ALA A 5 25.89 11.56 -31.43
C ALA A 5 25.84 11.33 -29.92
N ALA A 6 24.74 10.75 -29.43
CA ALA A 6 24.57 10.40 -28.03
C ALA A 6 25.76 9.57 -27.56
N GLN A 7 26.52 10.07 -26.58
CA GLN A 7 27.65 9.33 -26.02
C GLN A 7 27.13 8.07 -25.31
N PRO A 8 27.77 6.91 -25.50
CA PRO A 8 27.33 5.68 -24.85
C PRO A 8 27.49 5.82 -23.34
N ILE A 9 26.37 5.69 -22.61
CA ILE A 9 26.35 5.65 -21.15
C ILE A 9 27.15 4.43 -20.71
N LYS A 10 28.26 4.63 -20.00
CA LYS A 10 29.14 3.53 -19.53
C LYS A 10 28.85 3.10 -18.09
N ASN A 11 28.08 3.89 -17.36
CA ASN A 11 27.78 3.64 -15.95
C ASN A 11 26.54 2.75 -15.81
N ILE A 12 26.71 1.56 -15.24
CA ILE A 12 25.62 0.59 -15.04
C ILE A 12 24.47 1.18 -14.21
N LYS A 13 24.76 2.01 -13.20
CA LYS A 13 23.70 2.62 -12.37
C LYS A 13 22.82 3.58 -13.16
N GLU A 14 23.44 4.37 -14.04
CA GLU A 14 22.72 5.29 -14.92
C GLU A 14 21.89 4.52 -15.95
N ILE A 15 22.43 3.43 -16.52
CA ILE A 15 21.68 2.55 -17.44
C ILE A 15 20.46 1.95 -16.74
N VAL A 16 20.62 1.45 -15.51
CA VAL A 16 19.50 0.87 -14.74
C VAL A 16 18.46 1.93 -14.40
N SER A 17 18.87 3.13 -13.98
CA SER A 17 17.95 4.24 -13.73
C SER A 17 17.17 4.61 -14.99
N LEU A 18 17.88 4.83 -16.11
CA LEU A 18 17.26 5.18 -17.38
C LEU A 18 16.30 4.09 -17.87
N TYR A 19 16.67 2.80 -17.72
CA TYR A 19 15.79 1.71 -18.08
C TYR A 19 14.52 1.68 -17.23
N ARG A 20 14.63 1.93 -15.92
CA ARG A 20 13.46 2.08 -15.03
C ARG A 20 12.58 3.23 -15.50
N ASP A 21 13.16 4.41 -15.72
CA ASP A 21 12.45 5.60 -16.20
C ASP A 21 11.71 5.33 -17.51
N LEU A 22 12.37 4.68 -18.47
CA LEU A 22 11.76 4.33 -19.75
C LEU A 22 10.68 3.25 -19.64
N SER A 23 10.80 2.32 -18.69
CA SER A 23 9.80 1.26 -18.47
C SER A 23 8.47 1.77 -17.91
N HIS A 24 8.45 2.98 -17.35
CA HIS A 24 7.23 3.63 -16.88
C HIS A 24 6.29 4.08 -18.02
N TYR A 25 6.78 4.21 -19.26
CA TYR A 25 5.95 4.59 -20.39
C TYR A 25 5.18 3.39 -20.93
N PRO A 26 3.84 3.40 -20.91
CA PRO A 26 3.04 2.30 -21.43
C PRO A 26 2.91 2.37 -22.95
N THR A 27 2.69 1.20 -23.56
CA THR A 27 2.44 1.04 -24.99
C THR A 27 0.97 0.77 -25.24
N LEU A 28 0.37 1.49 -26.19
CA LEU A 28 -1.01 1.27 -26.63
C LEU A 28 -1.13 -0.12 -27.27
N TYR A 29 -2.08 -0.93 -26.77
CA TYR A 29 -2.35 -2.28 -27.24
C TYR A 29 -3.58 -2.32 -28.16
N SER A 30 -4.66 -1.64 -27.78
CA SER A 30 -5.88 -1.58 -28.58
C SER A 30 -6.70 -0.31 -28.26
N ALA A 31 -7.60 0.08 -29.15
CA ALA A 31 -8.50 1.20 -28.95
C ALA A 31 -9.87 0.91 -29.59
N THR A 32 -10.94 1.28 -28.87
CA THR A 32 -12.33 1.12 -29.30
C THR A 32 -13.06 2.43 -29.06
N VAL A 33 -13.74 2.93 -30.10
CA VAL A 33 -14.60 4.11 -30.01
C VAL A 33 -16.03 3.64 -29.76
N GLY A 34 -16.62 4.13 -28.67
CA GLY A 34 -18.02 3.91 -28.33
C GLY A 34 -18.98 4.69 -29.23
N PRO A 35 -20.29 4.47 -29.09
CA PRO A 35 -21.29 5.17 -29.87
C PRO A 35 -21.25 6.68 -29.61
N ASP A 36 -21.63 7.45 -30.61
CA ASP A 36 -21.86 8.89 -30.49
C ASP A 36 -23.18 9.15 -29.74
N VAL A 37 -23.13 9.99 -28.71
CA VAL A 37 -24.24 10.30 -27.81
C VAL A 37 -24.52 11.79 -27.88
N THR A 38 -25.78 12.15 -28.14
CA THR A 38 -26.23 13.55 -28.10
C THR A 38 -26.82 13.84 -26.72
N THR A 39 -26.23 14.81 -26.02
CA THR A 39 -26.72 15.33 -24.74
C THR A 39 -28.06 16.03 -24.90
N GLN A 40 -28.78 16.23 -23.79
CA GLN A 40 -30.05 16.96 -23.76
C GLN A 40 -29.95 18.41 -24.27
N TYR A 41 -28.75 18.99 -24.27
CA TYR A 41 -28.48 20.35 -24.77
C TYR A 41 -27.96 20.37 -26.21
N GLY A 42 -28.00 19.23 -26.92
CA GLY A 42 -27.59 19.11 -28.33
C GLY A 42 -26.08 18.94 -28.55
N GLY A 43 -25.25 19.00 -27.51
CA GLY A 43 -23.81 18.69 -27.61
C GLY A 43 -23.60 17.19 -27.82
N LYS A 44 -22.60 16.80 -28.62
CA LYS A 44 -22.28 15.41 -28.92
C LYS A 44 -21.00 14.97 -28.26
N TYR A 45 -20.96 13.71 -27.83
CA TYR A 45 -19.76 13.09 -27.29
C TYR A 45 -19.72 11.59 -27.56
N CYS A 46 -18.51 11.04 -27.60
CA CYS A 46 -18.29 9.60 -27.58
C CYS A 46 -17.28 9.22 -26.50
N ASN A 47 -17.34 7.97 -26.06
CA ASN A 47 -16.35 7.42 -25.14
C ASN A 47 -15.29 6.66 -25.93
N ILE A 48 -14.01 6.92 -25.65
CA ILE A 48 -12.91 6.14 -26.22
C ILE A 48 -12.34 5.25 -25.11
N TYR A 49 -12.33 3.95 -25.38
CA TYR A 49 -11.70 2.95 -24.53
C TYR A 49 -10.38 2.55 -25.16
N THR A 50 -9.30 2.59 -24.38
CA THR A 50 -7.99 2.16 -24.86
C THR A 50 -7.39 1.17 -23.89
N GLU A 51 -6.80 0.11 -24.40
CA GLU A 51 -6.04 -0.86 -23.62
C GLU A 51 -4.56 -0.58 -23.80
N TRP A 52 -3.82 -0.64 -22.70
CA TRP A 52 -2.40 -0.36 -22.65
C TRP A 52 -1.67 -1.50 -21.98
N THR A 53 -0.39 -1.64 -22.32
CA THR A 53 0.52 -2.56 -21.64
C THR A 53 1.70 -1.79 -21.08
N GLN A 54 2.16 -2.15 -19.90
CA GLN A 54 3.33 -1.53 -19.24
C GLN A 54 4.19 -2.61 -18.61
N ARG A 55 5.51 -2.43 -18.66
CA ARG A 55 6.44 -3.32 -17.97
C ARG A 55 6.44 -2.95 -16.48
N ASP A 56 6.10 -3.90 -15.62
CA ASP A 56 6.28 -3.77 -14.19
C ASP A 56 7.55 -4.53 -13.78
N LEU A 57 8.58 -3.77 -13.40
CA LEU A 57 9.87 -4.34 -13.01
C LEU A 57 9.82 -4.96 -11.61
N ASP A 58 9.02 -4.41 -10.71
CA ASP A 58 8.91 -4.88 -9.31
C ASP A 58 8.12 -6.20 -9.23
N ARG A 59 7.12 -6.37 -10.10
CA ARG A 59 6.40 -7.64 -10.29
C ARG A 59 7.06 -8.56 -11.31
N ASN A 60 8.03 -8.08 -12.08
CA ASN A 60 8.64 -8.79 -13.20
C ASN A 60 7.62 -9.26 -14.26
N GLU A 61 6.52 -8.53 -14.44
CA GLU A 61 5.40 -8.89 -15.31
C GLU A 61 5.12 -7.81 -16.36
N GLN A 62 4.27 -8.11 -17.35
CA GLN A 62 3.71 -7.10 -18.25
C GLN A 62 2.24 -6.90 -17.87
N VAL A 63 1.95 -5.72 -17.35
CA VAL A 63 0.63 -5.36 -16.84
C VAL A 63 -0.23 -4.83 -17.97
N LYS A 64 -1.50 -5.22 -18.00
CA LYS A 64 -2.50 -4.71 -18.94
C LYS A 64 -3.57 -3.93 -18.19
N PHE A 65 -3.89 -2.74 -18.65
CA PHE A 65 -4.90 -1.87 -18.04
C PHE A 65 -5.64 -1.07 -19.11
N CYS A 66 -6.75 -0.44 -18.73
CA CYS A 66 -7.54 0.40 -19.63
C CYS A 66 -7.55 1.87 -19.20
N ARG A 67 -7.62 2.76 -20.20
CA ARG A 67 -7.94 4.17 -20.03
C ARG A 67 -9.26 4.46 -20.72
N GLN A 68 -10.09 5.26 -20.06
CA GLN A 68 -11.34 5.75 -20.63
C GLN A 68 -11.21 7.25 -20.89
N TYR A 69 -11.69 7.69 -22.04
CA TYR A 69 -11.75 9.11 -22.40
C TYR A 69 -13.16 9.48 -22.78
N ILE A 70 -13.58 10.68 -22.39
CA ILE A 70 -14.77 11.34 -22.93
C ILE A 70 -14.31 12.36 -23.96
N VAL A 71 -14.90 12.32 -25.16
CA VAL A 71 -14.54 13.21 -26.27
C VAL A 71 -15.80 13.92 -26.74
N PHE A 72 -15.90 15.22 -26.49
CA PHE A 72 -16.93 16.09 -27.07
C PHE A 72 -16.49 16.56 -28.45
N HIS A 73 -17.40 16.51 -29.42
CA HIS A 73 -17.11 16.89 -30.80
C HIS A 73 -18.32 17.54 -31.48
N ASP A 74 -18.07 18.28 -32.56
CA ASP A 74 -19.10 18.91 -33.39
C ASP A 74 -19.26 18.22 -34.77
N ASN A 75 -18.89 16.94 -34.85
CA ASN A 75 -18.73 16.07 -36.03
C ASN A 75 -17.48 16.34 -36.86
N ASN A 76 -17.02 17.59 -36.95
CA ASN A 76 -15.86 17.95 -37.77
C ASN A 76 -14.59 18.12 -36.93
N THR A 77 -14.73 18.48 -35.66
CA THR A 77 -13.63 18.79 -34.76
C THR A 77 -13.89 18.24 -33.36
N ILE A 78 -12.81 17.93 -32.66
CA ILE A 78 -12.84 17.62 -31.22
C ILE A 78 -12.89 18.96 -30.48
N VAL A 79 -13.98 19.17 -29.76
CA VAL A 79 -14.19 20.36 -28.91
C VAL A 79 -13.50 20.20 -27.58
N TYR A 80 -13.52 18.99 -27.02
CA TYR A 80 -12.85 18.64 -25.78
C TYR A 80 -12.56 17.14 -25.74
N SER A 81 -11.42 16.76 -25.19
CA SER A 81 -11.17 15.38 -24.78
C SER A 81 -10.57 15.36 -23.37
N GLY A 82 -11.04 14.43 -22.55
CA GLY A 82 -10.55 14.27 -21.18
C GLY A 82 -10.54 12.82 -20.76
N ALA A 83 -9.52 12.41 -20.01
CA ALA A 83 -9.51 11.12 -19.34
C ALA A 83 -10.62 11.06 -18.27
N CYS A 84 -11.32 9.95 -18.20
CA CYS A 84 -12.35 9.66 -17.22
C CYS A 84 -11.82 8.59 -16.25
N GLY A 85 -11.61 8.98 -14.99
CA GLY A 85 -11.09 8.11 -13.94
C GLY A 85 -9.59 7.81 -14.04
N ASN A 86 -9.06 7.08 -13.06
CA ASN A 86 -7.68 6.63 -13.01
C ASN A 86 -7.52 5.25 -13.64
N SER A 87 -6.36 5.02 -14.27
CA SER A 87 -6.02 3.72 -14.83
C SER A 87 -5.73 2.73 -13.70
N CYS A 88 -6.28 1.53 -13.73
CA CYS A 88 -5.82 0.45 -12.86
C CYS A 88 -5.99 -0.93 -13.51
N GLU A 89 -5.13 -1.85 -13.12
CA GLU A 89 -5.34 -3.28 -13.36
C GLU A 89 -6.33 -3.83 -12.32
N ILE A 90 -7.35 -4.57 -12.75
CA ILE A 90 -8.39 -5.12 -11.84
C ILE A 90 -7.91 -6.41 -11.15
N LYS A 91 -7.00 -7.19 -11.74
CA LYS A 91 -6.62 -8.52 -11.26
C LYS A 91 -5.82 -8.47 -9.96
N GLY A 92 -6.35 -9.05 -8.87
CA GLY A 92 -5.64 -9.17 -7.60
C GLY A 92 -5.67 -7.90 -6.73
N GLU A 93 -6.51 -6.92 -7.08
CA GLU A 93 -6.77 -5.74 -6.24
C GLU A 93 -7.46 -6.16 -4.92
N LEU A 94 -6.87 -5.76 -3.79
CA LEU A 94 -7.39 -5.98 -2.44
C LEU A 94 -8.07 -4.73 -1.88
N LEU A 95 -7.38 -3.59 -1.93
CA LEU A 95 -7.90 -2.28 -1.52
C LEU A 95 -7.56 -1.25 -2.59
N SER A 96 -8.43 -0.25 -2.74
CA SER A 96 -8.20 0.86 -3.64
C SER A 96 -8.78 2.15 -3.08
N LYS A 97 -8.05 3.26 -3.25
CA LYS A 97 -8.50 4.59 -2.85
C LYS A 97 -8.04 5.66 -3.82
N GLU A 98 -8.97 6.51 -4.22
CA GLU A 98 -8.68 7.73 -4.99
C GLU A 98 -8.15 8.82 -4.05
N SER A 99 -7.19 9.59 -4.53
CA SER A 99 -6.71 10.83 -3.90
C SER A 99 -7.80 11.91 -3.90
N LEU A 100 -7.68 12.93 -3.03
CA LEU A 100 -8.70 13.98 -2.87
C LEU A 100 -8.90 14.82 -4.14
N SER A 101 -7.84 15.05 -4.89
CA SER A 101 -7.82 15.72 -6.19
C SER A 101 -8.34 14.83 -7.32
N GLY A 102 -8.44 13.52 -7.09
CA GLY A 102 -8.73 12.51 -8.10
C GLY A 102 -7.62 12.36 -9.16
N SER A 103 -6.43 12.90 -8.91
CA SER A 103 -5.30 12.84 -9.84
C SER A 103 -4.51 11.53 -9.73
N LEU A 104 -4.52 10.93 -8.54
CA LEU A 104 -3.84 9.70 -8.19
C LEU A 104 -4.80 8.66 -7.61
N LYS A 105 -4.42 7.40 -7.76
CA LYS A 105 -5.10 6.23 -7.20
C LYS A 105 -4.09 5.30 -6.53
N ALA A 106 -4.39 4.89 -5.29
CA ALA A 106 -3.61 3.92 -4.54
C ALA A 106 -4.27 2.56 -4.63
N VAL A 107 -3.49 1.51 -4.83
CA VAL A 107 -3.98 0.14 -4.94
C VAL A 107 -3.10 -0.80 -4.12
N LEU A 108 -3.69 -1.49 -3.14
CA LEU A 108 -3.08 -2.66 -2.52
C LEU A 108 -3.40 -3.88 -3.38
N ARG A 109 -2.38 -4.62 -3.79
CA ARG A 109 -2.51 -5.78 -4.67
C ARG A 109 -1.86 -7.02 -4.06
N ASP A 110 -2.46 -8.17 -4.27
CA ASP A 110 -1.86 -9.47 -4.00
C ASP A 110 -1.57 -10.20 -5.32
N THR A 111 -0.36 -10.74 -5.45
CA THR A 111 0.02 -11.61 -6.54
C THR A 111 0.49 -12.95 -5.98
N THR A 112 -0.12 -14.03 -6.45
CA THR A 112 0.29 -15.39 -6.10
C THR A 112 1.17 -15.94 -7.21
N ASN A 113 2.38 -16.39 -6.86
CA ASN A 113 3.27 -17.02 -7.82
C ASN A 113 2.84 -18.47 -8.12
N ALA A 114 3.48 -19.11 -9.11
CA ALA A 114 3.19 -20.50 -9.47
C ALA A 114 3.43 -21.53 -8.34
N LYS A 115 4.16 -21.15 -7.29
CA LYS A 115 4.41 -21.97 -6.09
C LYS A 115 3.36 -21.77 -4.99
N GLY A 116 2.37 -20.90 -5.20
CA GLY A 116 1.34 -20.58 -4.21
C GLY A 116 1.76 -19.53 -3.18
N GLU A 117 2.92 -18.89 -3.33
CA GLU A 117 3.39 -17.85 -2.42
C GLU A 117 2.74 -16.51 -2.78
N SER A 118 2.08 -15.89 -1.81
CA SER A 118 1.45 -14.57 -1.94
C SER A 118 2.46 -13.45 -1.69
N THR A 119 2.42 -12.43 -2.55
CA THR A 119 3.25 -11.22 -2.46
C THR A 119 2.36 -9.99 -2.53
N GLN A 120 2.45 -9.12 -1.53
CA GLN A 120 1.67 -7.89 -1.49
C GLN A 120 2.46 -6.70 -2.06
N PHE A 121 1.79 -5.91 -2.91
CA PHE A 121 2.32 -4.70 -3.52
C PHE A 121 1.44 -3.50 -3.17
N LEU A 122 2.07 -2.37 -2.88
CA LEU A 122 1.39 -1.08 -2.81
C LEU A 122 1.73 -0.28 -4.07
N GLU A 123 0.72 -0.01 -4.89
CA GLU A 123 0.85 0.65 -6.17
C GLU A 123 0.26 2.07 -6.11
N VAL A 124 0.90 3.00 -6.82
CA VAL A 124 0.39 4.36 -7.05
C VAL A 124 0.25 4.57 -8.56
N TRP A 125 -0.95 4.97 -8.96
CA TRP A 125 -1.37 5.17 -10.34
C TRP A 125 -1.78 6.62 -10.55
N ASP A 126 -1.52 7.16 -11.74
CA ASP A 126 -2.22 8.36 -12.21
C ASP A 126 -3.27 7.97 -13.27
N LYS A 127 -3.84 8.98 -13.92
CA LYS A 127 -4.80 8.82 -15.02
C LYS A 127 -4.26 7.98 -16.17
N ASN A 128 -2.94 7.96 -16.35
CA ASN A 128 -2.28 7.39 -17.50
C ASN A 128 -1.59 6.06 -17.19
N CYS A 129 -0.81 5.93 -16.13
CA CYS A 129 0.02 4.76 -15.91
C CYS A 129 0.26 4.49 -14.43
N LYS A 130 0.94 3.36 -14.17
CA LYS A 130 1.48 3.09 -12.86
C LYS A 130 2.75 3.90 -12.66
N ILE A 131 2.70 4.80 -11.67
CA ILE A 131 3.82 5.64 -11.25
C ILE A 131 4.74 4.84 -10.34
N LYS A 132 4.18 4.06 -9.40
CA LYS A 132 4.96 3.33 -8.40
C LYS A 132 4.41 1.94 -8.12
N SER A 133 5.31 1.00 -7.82
CA SER A 133 5.01 -0.37 -7.40
C SER A 133 5.99 -0.76 -6.30
N ILE A 134 5.51 -0.95 -5.08
CA ILE A 134 6.37 -1.25 -3.94
C ILE A 134 6.05 -2.64 -3.42
N ASN A 135 7.05 -3.53 -3.47
CA ASN A 135 6.95 -4.90 -2.96
C ASN A 135 7.05 -4.91 -1.42
N LEU A 136 5.90 -4.92 -0.75
CA LEU A 136 5.80 -4.85 0.71
C LEU A 136 6.40 -6.09 1.38
N THR A 137 6.17 -7.27 0.78
CA THR A 137 6.69 -8.54 1.28
C THR A 137 8.22 -8.58 1.28
N SER A 138 8.85 -8.01 0.25
CA SER A 138 10.32 -7.98 0.14
C SER A 138 10.96 -6.91 1.03
N LEU A 139 10.27 -5.81 1.28
CA LEU A 139 10.73 -4.78 2.23
C LEU A 139 10.71 -5.28 3.67
N ASP A 140 9.79 -6.19 3.99
CA ASP A 140 9.75 -6.94 5.25
C ASP A 140 9.79 -6.00 6.48
N LYS A 141 9.14 -4.83 6.37
CA LYS A 141 9.01 -3.80 7.43
C LYS A 141 7.89 -4.13 8.42
N HIS A 142 6.84 -4.78 7.92
CA HIS A 142 5.67 -5.25 8.66
C HIS A 142 5.23 -6.60 8.07
N GLY A 143 4.27 -7.27 8.70
CA GLY A 143 3.63 -8.48 8.19
C GLY A 143 2.56 -8.17 7.12
N LYS A 144 1.57 -9.05 6.97
CA LYS A 144 0.52 -8.88 5.95
C LYS A 144 -0.27 -7.58 6.18
N VAL A 145 -0.48 -6.79 5.12
CA VAL A 145 -1.42 -5.66 5.12
C VAL A 145 -2.84 -6.18 5.26
N TYR A 146 -3.62 -5.55 6.13
CA TYR A 146 -5.00 -5.89 6.37
C TYR A 146 -5.94 -5.23 5.36
N GLU A 147 -6.81 -6.05 4.80
CA GLU A 147 -7.75 -5.73 3.73
C GLU A 147 -9.21 -5.75 4.19
N ASP A 148 -9.46 -6.04 5.46
CA ASP A 148 -10.80 -6.17 6.02
C ASP A 148 -11.35 -4.84 6.55
N ASP A 149 -12.67 -4.77 6.73
CA ASP A 149 -13.34 -3.55 7.20
C ASP A 149 -13.13 -3.25 8.70
N GLN A 150 -12.61 -4.21 9.48
CA GLN A 150 -12.44 -4.04 10.92
C GLN A 150 -11.11 -3.34 11.24
N PHE A 151 -10.01 -3.85 10.71
CA PHE A 151 -8.69 -3.26 10.93
C PHE A 151 -8.11 -2.56 9.71
N GLY A 152 -8.45 -3.02 8.49
CA GLY A 152 -7.88 -2.49 7.27
C GLY A 152 -8.14 -1.00 7.08
N CYS A 153 -7.18 -0.33 6.44
CA CYS A 153 -7.39 0.99 5.89
C CYS A 153 -6.44 1.22 4.72
N LEU A 154 -6.84 2.10 3.80
CA LEU A 154 -5.98 2.68 2.78
C LEU A 154 -6.44 4.13 2.58
N SER A 155 -5.62 5.09 3.00
CA SER A 155 -6.01 6.49 3.07
C SER A 155 -4.90 7.43 2.62
N TRP A 156 -5.25 8.39 1.78
CA TRP A 156 -4.38 9.47 1.33
C TRP A 156 -4.28 10.56 2.38
N SER A 157 -3.06 11.09 2.58
CA SER A 157 -2.90 12.35 3.32
C SER A 157 -3.57 13.49 2.54
N HIS A 158 -3.95 14.57 3.23
CA HIS A 158 -4.58 15.73 2.60
C HIS A 158 -3.67 16.40 1.57
N SER A 159 -2.37 16.36 1.82
CA SER A 159 -1.31 16.82 0.91
C SER A 159 -1.01 15.86 -0.25
N GLU A 160 -1.64 14.67 -0.29
CA GLU A 160 -1.42 13.62 -1.28
C GLU A 160 0.05 13.18 -1.42
N SER A 161 0.83 13.39 -0.36
CA SER A 161 2.26 13.05 -0.30
C SER A 161 2.52 11.72 0.41
N HIS A 162 1.54 11.23 1.17
CA HIS A 162 1.66 10.02 1.97
C HIS A 162 0.44 9.11 1.86
N LEU A 163 0.65 7.80 2.02
CA LEU A 163 -0.40 6.80 2.19
C LEU A 163 -0.34 6.19 3.59
N LEU A 164 -1.49 6.08 4.23
CA LEU A 164 -1.71 5.37 5.48
C LEU A 164 -2.39 4.04 5.20
N TYR A 165 -1.88 2.98 5.83
CA TYR A 165 -2.51 1.65 5.84
C TYR A 165 -2.18 0.90 7.14
N ILE A 166 -2.85 -0.22 7.37
CA ILE A 166 -2.64 -1.05 8.56
C ILE A 166 -2.14 -2.44 8.18
N ALA A 167 -1.16 -2.95 8.91
CA ALA A 167 -0.57 -4.26 8.70
C ALA A 167 -0.34 -5.00 10.02
N GLU A 168 -0.08 -6.31 9.94
CA GLU A 168 0.37 -7.10 11.09
C GLU A 168 1.75 -6.61 11.56
N LYS A 169 1.95 -6.49 12.87
CA LYS A 169 3.24 -6.20 13.48
C LYS A 169 4.19 -7.35 13.18
N LYS A 170 5.34 -7.01 12.62
CA LYS A 170 6.38 -8.01 12.40
C LYS A 170 6.89 -8.51 13.75
N ARG A 171 6.90 -9.83 13.91
CA ARG A 171 7.48 -10.48 15.10
C ARG A 171 8.98 -10.71 14.90
N PRO A 172 9.77 -10.67 15.98
CA PRO A 172 11.16 -11.10 15.94
C PRO A 172 11.26 -12.52 15.38
N LYS A 173 12.33 -12.80 14.63
CA LYS A 173 12.59 -14.16 14.15
C LYS A 173 12.88 -15.05 15.37
N THR A 174 12.31 -16.24 15.38
CA THR A 174 12.53 -17.24 16.43
C THR A 174 13.33 -18.42 15.88
N GLU A 175 14.14 -19.06 16.72
CA GLU A 175 14.89 -20.26 16.34
C GLU A 175 14.86 -21.33 17.44
N SER A 176 15.17 -22.58 17.07
CA SER A 176 15.22 -23.68 18.04
C SER A 176 16.40 -23.48 18.99
N PHE A 177 16.19 -23.79 20.27
CA PHE A 177 17.27 -23.80 21.26
C PHE A 177 18.42 -24.75 20.87
N PHE A 178 18.09 -25.82 20.13
CA PHE A 178 19.04 -26.83 19.69
C PHE A 178 19.63 -26.56 18.29
N GLN A 179 19.21 -25.47 17.64
CA GLN A 179 19.80 -25.08 16.35
C GLN A 179 21.23 -24.60 16.62
N ILE A 180 22.20 -25.38 16.15
CA ILE A 180 23.60 -24.99 16.25
C ILE A 180 23.82 -23.84 15.27
N ASP A 181 24.22 -22.68 15.79
CA ASP A 181 24.59 -21.53 14.98
C ASP A 181 25.77 -21.91 14.08
N SER A 182 25.51 -22.27 12.82
CA SER A 182 26.55 -22.58 11.84
C SER A 182 27.51 -21.40 11.63
N LYS A 183 27.11 -20.18 12.03
CA LYS A 183 27.93 -18.97 12.03
C LYS A 183 28.96 -18.91 13.17
N ASN A 184 28.76 -19.63 14.27
CA ASN A 184 29.66 -19.62 15.44
C ASN A 184 30.75 -20.70 15.41
N LEU A 185 30.71 -21.65 14.45
CA LEU A 185 31.75 -22.69 14.31
C LEU A 185 32.94 -22.28 13.42
N GLY A 186 32.96 -21.07 12.84
CA GLY A 186 33.85 -20.74 11.72
C GLY A 186 34.77 -19.51 11.83
N SER A 187 34.77 -18.73 12.91
CA SER A 187 35.66 -17.55 12.97
C SER A 187 36.08 -17.21 14.40
N GLY A 188 37.37 -17.42 14.69
CA GLY A 188 38.03 -16.72 15.78
C GLY A 188 38.10 -15.22 15.47
N VAL A 189 37.87 -14.43 16.50
CA VAL A 189 38.30 -13.04 16.70
C VAL A 189 38.32 -12.15 15.45
N SER A 190 37.24 -11.39 15.25
CA SER A 190 37.32 -10.07 14.65
C SER A 190 36.31 -9.14 15.31
N ASP A 191 36.82 -8.26 16.17
CA ASP A 191 36.16 -7.02 16.57
C ASP A 191 35.93 -6.17 15.31
N GLY A 192 34.68 -5.82 15.02
CA GLY A 192 34.36 -4.94 13.89
C GLY A 192 32.88 -4.78 13.64
N LYS A 193 32.26 -3.83 14.35
CA LYS A 193 30.98 -3.14 14.05
C LYS A 193 29.95 -3.95 13.26
N GLU A 194 29.22 -4.82 13.96
CA GLU A 194 27.98 -5.41 13.44
C GLU A 194 26.84 -4.37 13.56
N ASP A 195 26.42 -3.81 12.43
CA ASP A 195 25.18 -3.03 12.36
C ASP A 195 23.98 -3.95 12.66
N ALA A 196 23.46 -3.84 13.89
CA ALA A 196 22.07 -3.95 14.33
C ALA A 196 21.10 -4.91 13.58
N ILE A 197 21.47 -6.17 13.30
CA ILE A 197 20.48 -7.21 13.01
C ILE A 197 20.00 -7.79 14.37
N PRO A 198 18.71 -7.68 14.74
CA PRO A 198 18.23 -8.24 15.98
C PRO A 198 18.44 -9.76 15.97
N LYS A 199 19.15 -10.27 16.99
CA LYS A 199 19.42 -11.69 17.15
C LYS A 199 18.09 -12.45 17.27
N PRO A 200 17.92 -13.58 16.57
CA PRO A 200 16.72 -14.38 16.70
C PRO A 200 16.50 -14.83 18.15
N ILE A 201 15.24 -14.91 18.57
CA ILE A 201 14.87 -15.35 19.91
C ILE A 201 14.90 -16.87 19.95
N LYS A 202 15.79 -17.43 20.78
CA LYS A 202 15.93 -18.89 20.96
C LYS A 202 14.79 -19.43 21.83
N GLY A 203 14.16 -20.51 21.37
CA GLY A 203 13.15 -21.26 22.13
C GLY A 203 11.70 -20.86 21.84
N ASP A 204 11.46 -19.70 21.23
CA ASP A 204 10.11 -19.15 21.07
C ASP A 204 9.35 -19.65 19.84
N GLN A 205 9.91 -20.61 19.09
CA GLN A 205 9.34 -21.12 17.84
C GLN A 205 7.94 -21.76 17.98
N PHE A 206 7.55 -22.12 19.20
CA PHE A 206 6.26 -22.73 19.52
C PHE A 206 5.41 -21.86 20.46
N VAL A 207 5.80 -20.60 20.68
CA VAL A 207 4.99 -19.66 21.46
C VAL A 207 3.68 -19.44 20.70
N PHE A 208 2.58 -19.77 21.36
CA PHE A 208 1.26 -19.49 20.82
C PHE A 208 0.99 -18.00 20.90
N HIS A 209 0.58 -17.42 19.78
CA HIS A 209 0.15 -16.04 19.71
C HIS A 209 -1.31 -16.00 19.31
N GLU A 210 -2.15 -15.52 20.23
CA GLU A 210 -3.58 -15.39 20.02
C GLU A 210 -3.86 -14.40 18.86
N ASP A 211 -4.78 -14.80 17.97
CA ASP A 211 -5.36 -13.92 16.95
C ASP A 211 -6.77 -13.48 17.37
N TRP A 212 -7.40 -12.60 16.58
CA TRP A 212 -8.72 -12.08 16.90
C TRP A 212 -9.88 -13.08 16.63
N GLY A 213 -9.61 -14.26 16.07
CA GLY A 213 -10.64 -15.24 15.74
C GLY A 213 -11.73 -14.68 14.81
N GLU A 214 -12.93 -15.27 14.80
CA GLU A 214 -14.14 -14.71 14.15
C GLU A 214 -13.98 -14.25 12.69
N GLY A 215 -13.10 -14.89 11.91
CA GLY A 215 -12.79 -14.48 10.52
C GLY A 215 -11.70 -13.41 10.40
N LEU A 216 -11.05 -13.05 11.50
CA LEU A 216 -9.83 -12.26 11.64
C LEU A 216 -8.64 -13.17 12.02
N VAL A 217 -8.64 -14.40 11.50
CA VAL A 217 -7.59 -15.40 11.71
C VAL A 217 -6.25 -14.84 11.20
N ASN A 218 -5.17 -15.14 11.93
CA ASN A 218 -3.82 -14.61 11.68
C ASN A 218 -3.69 -13.08 11.84
N LYS A 219 -4.70 -12.39 12.39
CA LYS A 219 -4.62 -10.97 12.77
C LYS A 219 -4.41 -10.89 14.26
N SER A 220 -3.22 -10.49 14.67
CA SER A 220 -2.85 -10.42 16.07
C SER A 220 -2.59 -8.97 16.45
N VAL A 221 -1.45 -8.39 16.10
CA VAL A 221 -1.11 -7.04 16.55
C VAL A 221 -1.08 -6.12 15.33
N PRO A 222 -2.13 -5.33 15.04
CA PRO A 222 -2.07 -4.36 13.96
C PRO A 222 -1.09 -3.24 14.30
N VAL A 223 -0.48 -2.67 13.27
CA VAL A 223 0.34 -1.46 13.33
C VAL A 223 -0.04 -0.51 12.20
N LEU A 224 0.02 0.79 12.50
CA LEU A 224 -0.15 1.84 11.49
C LEU A 224 1.14 1.98 10.68
N CYS A 225 1.02 2.01 9.36
CA CYS A 225 2.12 2.16 8.43
C CYS A 225 1.89 3.38 7.55
N VAL A 226 2.91 4.19 7.36
CA VAL A 226 2.91 5.37 6.50
C VAL A 226 3.94 5.19 5.40
N MET A 227 3.51 5.32 4.14
CA MET A 227 4.38 5.32 2.97
C MET A 227 4.50 6.73 2.42
N ASP A 228 5.73 7.22 2.31
CA ASP A 228 6.05 8.45 1.60
C ASP A 228 6.08 8.18 0.09
N ILE A 229 5.33 8.97 -0.68
CA ILE A 229 5.09 8.69 -2.10
C ILE A 229 6.29 9.06 -2.97
N GLU A 230 7.06 10.08 -2.58
CA GLU A 230 8.22 10.55 -3.34
C GLU A 230 9.38 9.56 -3.22
N SER A 231 9.79 9.25 -1.99
CA SER A 231 10.89 8.33 -1.67
C SER A 231 10.50 6.87 -1.78
N GLY A 232 9.21 6.53 -1.56
CA GLY A 232 8.76 5.14 -1.44
C GLY A 232 9.16 4.47 -0.12
N ASN A 233 9.65 5.25 0.86
CA ASN A 233 10.00 4.74 2.17
C ASN A 233 8.73 4.44 2.99
N ILE A 234 8.80 3.38 3.80
CA ILE A 234 7.71 2.94 4.67
C ILE A 234 8.17 3.03 6.11
N SER A 235 7.37 3.71 6.93
CA SER A 235 7.56 3.87 8.36
C SER A 235 6.41 3.22 9.12
N VAL A 236 6.72 2.39 10.10
CA VAL A 236 5.73 1.87 11.06
C VAL A 236 5.64 2.89 12.20
N LEU A 237 4.44 3.33 12.53
CA LEU A 237 4.25 4.34 13.57
C LEU A 237 4.45 3.74 14.95
N ASP A 238 5.27 4.41 15.75
CA ASP A 238 5.50 4.10 17.16
C ASP A 238 4.51 4.86 18.06
N GLY A 239 4.58 4.61 19.38
CA GLY A 239 3.81 5.34 20.38
C GLY A 239 2.39 4.80 20.64
N ILE A 240 1.87 3.91 19.78
CA ILE A 240 0.62 3.21 20.02
C ILE A 240 0.80 2.26 21.22
N PRO A 241 -0.08 2.32 22.25
CA PRO A 241 0.04 1.45 23.41
C PRO A 241 0.00 -0.03 23.04
N GLU A 242 0.90 -0.84 23.60
CA GLU A 242 1.06 -2.25 23.20
C GLU A 242 -0.17 -3.12 23.46
N TYR A 243 -1.09 -2.68 24.31
CA TYR A 243 -2.35 -3.37 24.63
C TYR A 243 -3.53 -2.96 23.73
N VAL A 244 -3.31 -2.07 22.75
CA VAL A 244 -4.33 -1.55 21.82
C VAL A 244 -4.02 -2.03 20.40
N SER A 245 -5.06 -2.50 19.72
CA SER A 245 -5.05 -2.81 18.29
C SER A 245 -5.67 -1.67 17.49
N PRO A 246 -4.92 -0.96 16.64
CA PRO A 246 -5.47 0.08 15.78
C PRO A 246 -6.23 -0.52 14.58
N GLY A 247 -7.30 0.13 14.16
CA GLY A 247 -8.05 -0.13 12.93
C GLY A 247 -8.77 1.12 12.44
N GLN A 248 -9.33 1.06 11.23
CA GLN A 248 -10.17 2.14 10.67
C GLN A 248 -9.52 3.53 10.79
N ALA A 249 -8.22 3.59 10.45
CA ALA A 249 -7.43 4.80 10.65
C ALA A 249 -7.54 5.78 9.48
N PHE A 250 -7.47 7.07 9.79
CA PHE A 250 -7.48 8.17 8.83
C PHE A 250 -6.60 9.33 9.31
N TRP A 251 -6.20 10.19 8.37
CA TRP A 251 -5.36 11.35 8.66
C TRP A 251 -6.12 12.40 9.48
N SER A 252 -5.44 13.02 10.45
CA SER A 252 -5.98 14.21 11.10
C SER A 252 -6.05 15.37 10.10
N PRO A 253 -6.85 16.42 10.41
CA PRO A 253 -6.71 17.69 9.72
C PRO A 253 -5.23 18.13 9.67
N ASP A 254 -4.84 18.76 8.57
CA ASP A 254 -3.48 19.29 8.33
C ASP A 254 -2.33 18.27 8.30
N ASP A 255 -2.64 16.96 8.22
CA ASP A 255 -1.65 15.87 8.15
C ASP A 255 -0.66 15.82 9.34
N THR A 256 -1.02 16.40 10.49
CA THR A 256 -0.15 16.43 11.69
C THR A 256 -0.12 15.10 12.44
N GLY A 257 -1.11 14.24 12.22
CA GLY A 257 -1.30 13.02 12.97
C GLY A 257 -2.26 12.05 12.29
N VAL A 258 -2.52 10.93 12.97
CA VAL A 258 -3.45 9.90 12.53
C VAL A 258 -4.47 9.65 13.64
N VAL A 259 -5.75 9.62 13.28
CA VAL A 259 -6.84 9.21 14.15
C VAL A 259 -7.24 7.79 13.80
N PHE A 260 -7.50 6.96 14.81
CA PHE A 260 -7.90 5.57 14.59
C PHE A 260 -8.84 5.06 15.68
N VAL A 261 -9.57 3.99 15.37
CA VAL A 261 -10.31 3.23 16.36
C VAL A 261 -9.38 2.20 16.98
N GLY A 262 -9.25 2.21 18.30
CA GLY A 262 -8.42 1.28 19.05
C GLY A 262 -9.25 0.31 19.86
N TRP A 263 -8.92 -0.99 19.80
CA TRP A 263 -9.51 -2.03 20.65
C TRP A 263 -8.48 -2.59 21.62
N TRP A 264 -8.85 -2.71 22.89
CA TRP A 264 -8.01 -3.36 23.89
C TRP A 264 -8.00 -4.87 23.65
N HIS A 265 -6.81 -5.44 23.45
CA HIS A 265 -6.63 -6.88 23.26
C HIS A 265 -5.96 -7.58 24.46
N SER A 266 -5.65 -6.82 25.51
CA SER A 266 -5.12 -7.34 26.78
C SER A 266 -6.14 -7.11 27.90
N PRO A 267 -6.36 -8.07 28.82
CA PRO A 267 -5.61 -9.32 28.99
C PRO A 267 -6.01 -10.47 28.04
N TYR A 268 -7.12 -10.34 27.31
CA TYR A 268 -7.57 -11.35 26.35
C TYR A 268 -8.27 -10.69 25.16
N ARG A 269 -8.14 -11.30 23.97
CA ARG A 269 -8.86 -10.87 22.77
C ARG A 269 -10.28 -11.37 22.84
N LEU A 270 -11.22 -10.47 22.63
CA LEU A 270 -12.62 -10.82 22.56
C LEU A 270 -13.09 -10.65 21.12
N GLY A 271 -14.06 -11.47 20.74
CA GLY A 271 -14.69 -11.41 19.43
C GLY A 271 -14.99 -9.99 18.97
N LEU A 272 -14.59 -9.64 17.76
CA LEU A 272 -14.67 -8.28 17.26
C LEU A 272 -15.64 -8.15 16.08
N LYS A 273 -15.61 -9.10 15.14
CA LYS A 273 -16.36 -9.01 13.89
C LYS A 273 -17.87 -9.16 14.08
N TYR A 274 -18.30 -10.10 14.92
CA TYR A 274 -19.72 -10.39 15.14
C TYR A 274 -20.25 -9.90 16.50
N CYS A 275 -19.41 -9.16 17.23
CA CYS A 275 -19.71 -8.63 18.56
C CYS A 275 -19.43 -7.11 18.60
N PRO A 276 -20.33 -6.25 18.08
CA PRO A 276 -20.08 -4.81 17.96
C PRO A 276 -20.02 -4.09 19.32
N ASN A 277 -20.55 -4.68 20.39
CA ASN A 277 -20.45 -4.17 21.75
C ASN A 277 -19.08 -4.51 22.37
N ARG A 278 -18.01 -3.96 21.79
CA ARG A 278 -16.63 -4.19 22.23
C ARG A 278 -16.01 -2.88 22.70
N ARG A 279 -15.27 -2.94 23.80
CA ARG A 279 -14.50 -1.79 24.32
C ARG A 279 -13.59 -1.25 23.21
N SER A 280 -13.90 -0.04 22.76
CA SER A 280 -13.18 0.70 21.74
C SER A 280 -13.15 2.17 22.10
N ALA A 281 -12.15 2.89 21.60
CA ALA A 281 -12.05 4.33 21.73
C ALA A 281 -11.36 4.91 20.50
N LEU A 282 -11.55 6.22 20.28
CA LEU A 282 -10.75 6.97 19.32
C LEU A 282 -9.42 7.34 19.96
N PHE A 283 -8.36 7.15 19.19
CA PHE A 283 -7.01 7.53 19.55
C PHE A 283 -6.45 8.46 18.49
N PHE A 284 -5.54 9.33 18.90
CA PHE A 284 -4.76 10.20 18.03
C PHE A 284 -3.28 9.94 18.27
N VAL A 285 -2.54 9.69 17.19
CA VAL A 285 -1.08 9.64 17.21
C VAL A 285 -0.50 10.84 16.48
N ASP A 286 0.28 11.64 17.21
CA ASP A 286 1.00 12.79 16.68
C ASP A 286 2.24 12.33 15.92
N LEU A 287 2.36 12.69 14.63
CA LEU A 287 3.49 12.33 13.79
C LEU A 287 4.75 13.15 14.11
N THR A 288 4.61 14.30 14.76
CA THR A 288 5.75 15.16 15.14
C THR A 288 6.34 14.77 16.50
N GLY A 289 5.47 14.50 17.47
CA GLY A 289 5.86 14.16 18.85
C GLY A 289 5.89 12.67 19.17
N GLY A 290 5.35 11.81 18.30
CA GLY A 290 5.29 10.35 18.50
C GLY A 290 4.42 9.93 19.70
N LYS A 291 3.56 10.83 20.18
CA LYS A 291 2.69 10.58 21.34
C LYS A 291 1.32 10.11 20.87
N CYS A 292 0.80 9.08 21.52
CA CYS A 292 -0.56 8.59 21.32
C CYS A 292 -1.43 9.00 22.51
N GLU A 293 -2.58 9.61 22.24
CA GLU A 293 -3.57 10.00 23.24
C GLU A 293 -4.95 9.47 22.89
N THR A 294 -5.77 9.25 23.91
CA THR A 294 -7.16 8.81 23.74
C THR A 294 -8.05 10.04 23.62
N LEU A 295 -8.81 10.14 22.53
CA LEU A 295 -9.68 11.28 22.22
C LEU A 295 -11.10 11.12 22.79
N SER A 296 -11.62 9.88 22.86
CA SER A 296 -12.97 9.61 23.35
C SER A 296 -12.96 9.00 24.75
N THR A 297 -14.05 9.18 25.49
CA THR A 297 -14.29 8.39 26.70
C THR A 297 -14.39 6.89 26.38
N ASP A 298 -14.07 6.03 27.34
CA ASP A 298 -14.03 4.55 27.25
C ASP A 298 -15.42 3.88 27.03
N PHE A 299 -16.27 4.44 26.17
CA PHE A 299 -17.59 3.93 25.86
C PHE A 299 -17.77 3.81 24.34
N LEU A 300 -17.83 2.55 23.89
CA LEU A 300 -18.32 2.04 22.61
C LEU A 300 -18.40 3.07 21.49
N PHE A 301 -17.37 3.14 20.65
CA PHE A 301 -17.48 3.85 19.40
C PHE A 301 -18.32 3.01 18.42
N PHE A 302 -19.52 3.48 18.10
CA PHE A 302 -20.35 2.93 17.03
C PHE A 302 -20.12 3.76 15.76
N HIS A 303 -19.73 3.10 14.67
CA HIS A 303 -19.88 3.67 13.34
C HIS A 303 -21.36 3.53 12.92
N PRO A 304 -22.09 4.61 12.60
CA PRO A 304 -23.36 4.49 11.92
C PRO A 304 -23.09 4.09 10.46
N ASP A 305 -23.64 2.96 10.02
CA ASP A 305 -23.59 2.50 8.61
C ASP A 305 -24.09 3.57 7.63
#